data_AF-A0A949T5K3-F1
#
_entry.id   AF-A0A949T5K3-F1
#
_cell.length_a   1.000
_cell.length_b   1.000
_cell.length_c   1.000
_cell.angle_alpha   90.00
_cell.angle_beta   90.00
_cell.angle_gamma   90.00
#
_symmetry.space_group_name_H-M   'P 1'
#
loop_
_entity.id
_entity.type
_entity.pdbx_description
1 polymer ?
#
loop_
_entity_poly.entity_id
_entity_poly.type
_entity_poly.pdbx_seq_one_letter_code
_entity_poly.pdbx_strand_id
1 'polypeptide(L)'
;MKKFLTVFALTAGFSANVMAADFPKVCEEYFELAAEWLEKSGQQGEVQKAALDVIKQQFAEVPKDAQEEACKQALVEIKKALGK
;
A
#
# COMPACT_ATOMS: atom_id res chain seq x y z
N MET A 1 -23.25 -10.71 -29.05
CA MET A 1 -22.81 -9.30 -28.92
C MET A 1 -21.86 -9.27 -27.72
N LYS A 2 -20.56 -9.55 -27.87
CA LYS A 2 -19.47 -8.65 -28.32
C LYS A 2 -19.57 -7.26 -27.66
N LYS A 3 -18.52 -6.92 -26.91
CA LYS A 3 -18.14 -5.61 -26.34
C LYS A 3 -18.46 -5.44 -24.85
N PHE A 4 -17.61 -5.99 -23.99
CA PHE A 4 -17.07 -5.30 -22.80
C PHE A 4 -15.71 -5.89 -22.38
N LEU A 5 -14.89 -6.26 -23.38
CA LEU A 5 -13.44 -6.32 -23.17
C LEU A 5 -12.91 -4.89 -23.29
N THR A 6 -13.11 -4.08 -22.26
CA THR A 6 -12.44 -2.79 -22.14
C THR A 6 -11.04 -3.05 -21.62
N VAL A 7 -10.18 -3.37 -22.58
CA VAL A 7 -8.77 -2.99 -22.68
C VAL A 7 -8.35 -2.02 -21.55
N PHE A 8 -7.62 -2.54 -20.56
CA PHE A 8 -6.63 -1.79 -19.79
C PHE A 8 -5.48 -1.46 -20.74
N ALA A 9 -5.60 -0.35 -21.49
CA ALA A 9 -4.48 0.23 -22.20
C ALA A 9 -4.27 1.65 -21.72
N LEU A 10 -3.00 1.92 -21.39
CA LEU A 10 -2.38 3.22 -21.14
C LEU A 10 -2.68 3.73 -19.72
N THR A 11 -1.68 3.85 -18.85
CA THR A 11 -0.52 4.73 -19.06
C THR A 11 0.80 4.14 -18.55
N ALA A 12 1.70 3.78 -19.48
CA ALA A 12 3.12 3.85 -19.23
C ALA A 12 3.51 5.34 -19.22
N GLY A 13 3.67 5.90 -18.03
CA GLY A 13 3.94 7.31 -17.81
C GLY A 13 4.24 7.59 -16.34
N PHE A 14 5.08 6.77 -15.70
CA PHE A 14 5.64 7.11 -14.39
C PHE A 14 6.72 8.18 -14.59
N SER A 15 6.27 9.42 -14.80
CA SER A 15 7.08 10.57 -14.42
C SER A 15 7.25 10.49 -12.92
N ALA A 16 8.47 10.17 -12.47
CA ALA A 16 8.85 10.11 -11.07
C ALA A 16 8.76 11.50 -10.43
N ASN A 17 7.55 11.95 -10.14
CA ASN A 17 7.32 12.89 -9.05
C ASN A 17 7.24 12.03 -7.80
N VAL A 18 8.35 11.94 -7.08
CA VAL A 18 8.39 11.46 -5.69
C VAL A 18 7.65 12.48 -4.82
N MET A 19 6.35 12.59 -5.01
CA MET A 19 5.45 13.17 -4.03
C MET A 19 5.29 12.08 -2.98
N ALA A 20 5.80 12.31 -1.77
CA ALA A 20 5.38 11.51 -0.63
C ALA A 20 3.85 11.58 -0.60
N ALA A 21 3.19 10.44 -0.78
CA ALA A 21 1.74 10.39 -0.77
C ALA A 21 1.27 10.84 0.62
N ASP A 22 0.47 11.89 0.65
CA ASP A 22 -0.19 12.35 1.86
C ASP A 22 -1.20 11.25 2.25
N PHE A 23 -0.97 10.54 3.35
CA PHE A 23 -1.83 9.47 3.83
C PHE A 23 -2.52 9.89 5.15
N PRO A 24 -3.72 9.38 5.45
CA PRO A 24 -4.26 9.49 6.81
C PRO A 24 -3.28 8.90 7.82
N LYS A 25 -3.18 9.49 9.01
CA LYS A 25 -2.25 9.07 10.08
C LYS A 25 -2.34 7.57 10.41
N VAL A 26 -3.54 6.99 10.35
CA VAL A 26 -3.74 5.55 10.61
C VAL A 26 -3.07 4.67 9.54
N CYS A 27 -2.97 5.15 8.30
CA CYS A 27 -2.26 4.47 7.23
C CYS A 27 -0.75 4.61 7.39
N GLU A 28 -0.26 5.78 7.80
CA GLU A 28 1.16 5.98 8.12
C GLU A 28 1.59 4.96 9.19
N GLU A 29 0.85 4.88 10.30
CA GLU A 29 1.11 3.91 11.38
C GLU A 29 1.07 2.46 10.87
N TYR A 30 0.08 2.12 10.05
CA TYR A 30 0.00 0.78 9.44
C TYR A 30 1.23 0.47 8.59
N PHE A 31 1.65 1.41 7.74
CA PHE A 31 2.80 1.20 6.85
C PHE A 31 4.12 1.08 7.60
N GLU A 32 4.30 1.80 8.70
CA GLU A 32 5.45 1.65 9.58
C GLU A 32 5.47 0.25 10.23
N LEU A 33 4.33 -0.21 10.77
CA LEU A 33 4.24 -1.55 11.34
C LEU A 33 4.39 -2.65 10.28
N ALA A 34 3.90 -2.42 9.06
CA ALA A 34 4.13 -3.31 7.93
C ALA A 34 5.61 -3.41 7.59
N ALA A 35 6.32 -2.28 7.52
CA ALA A 35 7.75 -2.28 7.30
C ALA A 35 8.49 -3.05 8.42
N GLU A 36 8.14 -2.84 9.70
CA GLU A 36 8.73 -3.59 10.82
C GLU A 36 8.46 -5.11 10.71
N TRP A 37 7.24 -5.50 10.36
CA TRP A 37 6.88 -6.90 10.18
C TRP A 37 7.67 -7.56 9.06
N LEU A 38 7.89 -6.82 7.96
CA LEU A 38 8.72 -7.26 6.85
C LEU A 38 10.20 -7.38 7.23
N GLU A 39 10.73 -6.46 8.02
CA GLU A 39 12.11 -6.56 8.54
C GLU A 39 12.34 -7.80 9.37
N LYS A 40 11.34 -8.20 10.17
CA LYS A 40 11.39 -9.44 10.96
C LYS A 40 11.31 -10.71 10.10
N SER A 41 10.92 -10.60 8.82
CA SER A 41 10.76 -11.72 7.90
C SER A 41 12.05 -12.13 7.15
N GLY A 42 13.20 -11.51 7.45
CA GLY A 42 14.50 -11.90 6.91
C GLY A 42 14.71 -11.53 5.45
N GLN A 43 15.44 -12.34 4.67
CA GLN A 43 15.82 -12.03 3.27
C GLN A 43 14.64 -11.83 2.31
N GLN A 44 13.44 -12.37 2.61
CA GLN A 44 12.24 -12.07 1.83
C GLN A 44 11.66 -10.68 2.11
N GLY A 45 12.07 -10.05 3.21
CA GLY A 45 11.61 -8.72 3.64
C GLY A 45 12.02 -7.59 2.71
N GLU A 46 13.19 -7.65 2.04
CA GLU A 46 13.62 -6.59 1.11
C GLU A 46 12.76 -6.54 -0.15
N VAL A 47 12.46 -7.71 -0.74
CA VAL A 47 11.56 -7.80 -1.90
C VAL A 47 10.15 -7.33 -1.51
N GLN A 48 9.70 -7.71 -0.32
CA GLN A 48 8.39 -7.31 0.19
C GLN A 48 8.32 -5.82 0.57
N LYS A 49 9.43 -5.19 0.99
CA LYS A 49 9.51 -3.73 1.22
C LYS A 49 9.35 -2.96 -0.09
N ALA A 50 10.03 -3.38 -1.15
CA ALA A 50 9.85 -2.78 -2.48
C ALA A 50 8.40 -2.94 -2.98
N ALA A 51 7.79 -4.10 -2.74
CA ALA A 51 6.37 -4.32 -3.04
C ALA A 51 5.45 -3.41 -2.21
N LEU A 52 5.76 -3.18 -0.93
CA LEU A 52 5.00 -2.29 -0.06
C LEU A 52 5.01 -0.84 -0.58
N ASP A 53 6.14 -0.36 -1.08
CA ASP A 53 6.22 1.00 -1.65
C ASP A 53 5.42 1.15 -2.95
N VAL A 54 5.40 0.12 -3.81
CA VAL A 54 4.50 0.08 -4.98
C VAL A 54 3.04 0.07 -4.54
N ILE A 55 2.68 -0.72 -3.52
CA ILE A 55 1.31 -0.74 -2.97
C ILE A 55 0.92 0.64 -2.45
N LYS A 56 1.79 1.33 -1.71
CA LYS A 56 1.53 2.71 -1.26
C LYS A 56 1.25 3.62 -2.44
N GLN A 57 2.07 3.59 -3.49
CA GLN A 57 1.86 4.45 -4.66
C GLN A 57 0.50 4.22 -5.32
N GLN A 58 0.08 2.96 -5.46
CA GLN A 58 -1.25 2.64 -6.00
C GLN A 58 -2.38 3.01 -5.02
N PHE A 59 -2.15 2.84 -3.73
CA PHE A 59 -3.13 3.14 -2.68
C PHE A 59 -3.34 4.65 -2.51
N ALA A 60 -2.35 5.47 -2.86
CA ALA A 60 -2.47 6.93 -2.86
C ALA A 60 -3.55 7.44 -3.83
N GLU A 61 -3.91 6.65 -4.85
CA GLU A 61 -4.98 6.96 -5.81
C GLU A 61 -6.39 6.65 -5.24
N VAL A 62 -6.47 5.97 -4.11
CA VAL A 62 -7.75 5.65 -3.42
C VAL A 62 -8.24 6.89 -2.66
N PRO A 63 -9.56 7.16 -2.61
CA PRO A 63 -10.13 8.22 -1.78
C PRO A 63 -9.71 8.12 -0.30
N LYS A 64 -9.43 9.27 0.35
CA LYS A 64 -8.86 9.34 1.72
C LYS A 64 -9.71 8.64 2.78
N ASP A 65 -11.03 8.72 2.66
CA ASP A 65 -12.00 8.03 3.52
C ASP A 65 -11.88 6.51 3.41
N ALA A 66 -11.80 6.00 2.18
CA ALA A 66 -11.58 4.58 1.91
C ALA A 66 -10.16 4.13 2.32
N GLN A 67 -9.15 4.99 2.19
CA GLN A 67 -7.81 4.74 2.72
C GLN A 67 -7.87 4.54 4.24
N GLU A 68 -8.50 5.47 4.95
CA GLU A 68 -8.60 5.44 6.41
C GLU A 68 -9.31 4.18 6.92
N GLU A 69 -10.43 3.78 6.31
CA GLU A 69 -11.17 2.57 6.70
C GLU A 69 -10.34 1.29 6.49
N ALA A 70 -9.73 1.14 5.30
CA ALA A 70 -8.92 -0.02 4.99
C ALA A 70 -7.68 -0.12 5.90
N CYS A 71 -7.00 1.00 6.16
CA CYS A 71 -5.86 1.03 7.07
C CYS A 71 -6.26 0.75 8.53
N LYS A 72 -7.43 1.20 9.00
CA LYS A 72 -7.93 0.84 10.34
C LYS A 72 -8.06 -0.68 10.50
N GLN A 73 -8.64 -1.35 9.49
CA GLN A 73 -8.79 -2.80 9.52
C GLN A 73 -7.42 -3.51 9.47
N ALA A 74 -6.54 -3.08 8.56
CA ALA A 74 -5.21 -3.68 8.41
C ALA A 74 -4.31 -3.45 9.65
N LEU A 75 -4.45 -2.29 10.31
CA LEU A 75 -3.71 -1.95 11.52
C LEU A 75 -4.00 -2.92 12.68
N VAL A 76 -5.25 -3.38 12.81
CA VAL A 76 -5.64 -4.37 13.84
C VAL A 76 -4.90 -5.70 13.61
N GLU A 77 -4.92 -6.19 12.38
CA GLU A 77 -4.30 -7.47 12.04
C GLU A 77 -2.77 -7.42 12.18
N ILE A 78 -2.14 -6.33 11.76
CA ILE A 78 -0.68 -6.23 11.82
C ILE A 78 -0.16 -6.06 13.25
N LYS A 79 -0.90 -5.33 14.10
CA LYS A 79 -0.60 -5.26 15.54
C LYS A 79 -0.66 -6.64 16.17
N LYS A 80 -1.72 -7.40 15.90
CA LYS A 80 -1.85 -8.79 16.34
C LYS A 80 -0.69 -9.68 15.87
N ALA A 81 -0.29 -9.56 14.59
CA ALA A 81 0.85 -10.33 14.05
C ALA A 81 2.20 -9.96 14.70
N LEU A 82 2.37 -8.70 15.11
CA LEU A 82 3.55 -8.20 15.81
C LEU A 82 3.49 -8.40 17.34
N GLY A 83 2.35 -8.82 17.88
CA GLY A 83 2.11 -8.91 19.33
C GLY A 83 2.03 -7.55 20.03
N LYS A 84 1.54 -6.53 19.32
CA LYS A 84 1.34 -5.15 19.82
C LYS A 84 -0.13 -4.85 20.09
#